data_AF-A0A930ESP0-F1
#
_entry.id   AF-A0A930ESP0-F1
#
_cell.length_a   1.000
_cell.length_b   1.000
_cell.length_c   1.000
_cell.angle_alpha   90.00
_cell.angle_beta   90.00
_cell.angle_gamma   90.00
#
_symmetry.space_group_name_H-M   'P 1'
#
loop_
_entity.id
_entity.type
_entity.pdbx_description
1 polymer ?
#
loop_
_entity_poly.entity_id
_entity_poly.type
_entity_poly.pdbx_seq_one_letter_code
_entity_poly.pdbx_strand_id
1 'polypeptide(L)'
;ACTTESNIDKLYVRVCITDIEGHQSISVIDKTHQGISLLTLDGISYLETYKNETVCSAQIESKGGTVEQDIQLTFDLVYDYATTAPLELLTFIYEAAQQNKTVSEYSLSRKYGHGVGKLLQSPQGQYFIGNSPMAKMLMYTSGACDARMDGAPLMVMSNSGSGNQGITATLPILSFAEAEGKGLEETTRALMMSSLMVVYIKQLLGRLSCLCGMVVSGIGTSAALVYLLGGNKEQSSYAIQNMVGNVTGMICDGAKPSCSLKASTGVSSAMISALLAMEDERCSSLEGIVANDVDQSISNLALIGRDGMAETDLRILNVMTNK
;
A
#
# COMPACT_ATOMS: atom_id res chain seq x y z
N ALA A 1 27.93 11.76 4.45
CA ALA A 1 27.48 12.14 3.09
C ALA A 1 26.84 10.92 2.45
N CYS A 2 25.65 11.05 1.86
CA CYS A 2 25.06 9.96 1.07
C CYS A 2 25.74 9.92 -0.30
N THR A 3 26.31 8.79 -0.67
CA THR A 3 26.96 8.57 -1.98
C THR A 3 26.12 7.58 -2.77
N THR A 4 25.91 7.85 -4.06
CA THR A 4 25.26 6.93 -5.00
C THR A 4 26.34 6.15 -5.76
N GLU A 5 26.26 4.83 -5.80
CA GLU A 5 27.16 3.98 -6.63
C GLU A 5 26.34 3.14 -7.61
N SER A 6 26.90 2.86 -8.78
CA SER A 6 26.19 2.24 -9.92
C SER A 6 26.09 0.71 -9.90
N ASN A 7 26.60 0.03 -8.86
CA ASN A 7 26.66 -1.43 -8.76
C ASN A 7 26.07 -1.99 -7.44
N ILE A 8 25.19 -1.25 -6.78
CA ILE A 8 24.52 -1.69 -5.56
C ILE A 8 23.02 -1.87 -5.82
N ASP A 9 22.38 -2.77 -5.07
CA ASP A 9 20.93 -2.94 -5.14
C ASP A 9 20.22 -1.61 -4.83
N LYS A 10 19.02 -1.42 -5.40
CA LYS A 10 18.20 -0.22 -5.16
C LYS A 10 17.92 0.01 -3.68
N LEU A 11 17.89 -1.05 -2.85
CA LEU A 11 17.84 -0.95 -1.40
C LEU A 11 19.15 -1.43 -0.79
N TYR A 12 20.04 -0.47 -0.50
CA TYR A 12 21.30 -0.71 0.20
C TYR A 12 21.50 0.35 1.29
N VAL A 13 21.70 -0.10 2.52
CA VAL A 13 22.06 0.77 3.65
C VAL A 13 23.21 0.16 4.40
N ARG A 14 24.34 0.86 4.43
CA ARG A 14 25.51 0.50 5.24
C ARG A 14 25.67 1.49 6.38
N VAL A 15 25.59 1.01 7.61
CA VAL A 15 25.86 1.79 8.82
C VAL A 15 27.17 1.30 9.42
N CYS A 16 28.07 2.24 9.72
CA CYS A 16 29.33 1.98 10.41
C CYS A 16 29.38 2.91 11.62
N ILE A 17 29.48 2.33 12.82
CA ILE A 17 29.59 3.05 14.09
C ILE A 17 30.94 2.69 14.69
N THR A 18 31.64 3.68 15.22
CA THR A 18 32.89 3.49 15.95
C THR A 18 32.76 4.17 17.30
N ASP A 19 33.06 3.44 18.38
CA ASP A 19 33.02 3.99 19.73
C ASP A 19 34.33 4.70 20.10
N ILE A 20 34.40 5.23 21.33
CA ILE A 20 35.55 5.97 21.84
C ILE A 20 36.78 5.08 22.10
N GLU A 21 36.59 3.77 22.23
CA GLU A 21 37.64 2.79 22.47
C GLU A 21 38.20 2.23 21.14
N GLY A 22 37.56 2.59 20.02
CA GLY A 22 37.96 2.20 18.66
C GLY A 22 37.25 0.95 18.15
N HIS A 23 36.28 0.41 18.90
CA HIS A 23 35.48 -0.73 18.43
C HIS A 23 34.58 -0.29 17.29
N GLN A 24 34.49 -1.13 16.25
CA GLN A 24 33.75 -0.83 15.03
C GLN A 24 32.61 -1.82 14.81
N SER A 25 31.38 -1.32 14.80
CA SER A 25 30.19 -2.07 14.41
C SER A 25 29.77 -1.70 12.98
N ILE A 26 29.54 -2.70 12.14
CA ILE A 26 29.04 -2.52 10.76
C ILE A 26 27.79 -3.35 10.57
N SER A 27 26.74 -2.74 10.04
CA SER A 27 25.54 -3.42 9.58
C SER A 27 25.23 -3.02 8.14
N VAL A 28 24.81 -4.00 7.33
CA VAL A 28 24.33 -3.78 5.97
C VAL A 28 22.96 -4.40 5.81
N ILE A 29 22.01 -3.61 5.31
CA ILE A 29 20.74 -4.06 4.79
C ILE A 29 20.82 -4.02 3.27
N ASP A 30 20.47 -5.13 2.61
CA ASP A 30 20.53 -5.29 1.16
C ASP A 30 19.27 -6.02 0.63
N LYS A 31 18.78 -5.61 -0.55
CA LYS A 31 17.64 -6.20 -1.31
C LYS A 31 16.24 -6.08 -0.68
N THR A 32 16.11 -6.17 0.65
CA THR A 32 14.81 -6.05 1.37
C THR A 32 14.96 -5.26 2.67
N HIS A 33 13.87 -4.66 3.17
CA HIS A 33 13.90 -3.85 4.41
C HIS A 33 14.24 -4.64 5.69
N GLN A 34 14.29 -5.96 5.59
CA GLN A 34 14.65 -6.88 6.69
C GLN A 34 15.88 -7.73 6.33
N GLY A 35 16.45 -7.53 5.13
CA GLY A 35 17.55 -8.31 4.59
C GLY A 35 18.89 -7.87 5.15
N ILE A 36 19.13 -8.10 6.44
CA ILE A 36 20.48 -7.90 7.01
C ILE A 36 21.43 -8.87 6.30
N SER A 37 22.36 -8.30 5.51
CA SER A 37 23.34 -9.04 4.71
C SER A 37 24.73 -9.01 5.36
N LEU A 38 24.99 -8.04 6.23
CA LEU A 38 26.21 -7.97 7.03
C LEU A 38 25.86 -7.48 8.45
N LEU A 39 26.45 -8.14 9.44
CA LEU A 39 26.45 -7.67 10.82
C LEU A 39 27.79 -8.06 11.44
N THR A 40 28.64 -7.09 11.76
CA THR A 40 29.97 -7.32 12.32
C THR A 40 30.28 -6.39 13.48
N LEU A 41 31.05 -6.88 14.46
CA LEU A 41 31.70 -6.08 15.50
C LEU A 41 33.20 -6.43 15.47
N ASP A 42 34.06 -5.44 15.28
CA ASP A 42 35.52 -5.59 15.16
C ASP A 42 35.97 -6.64 14.13
N GLY A 43 35.24 -6.70 13.00
CA GLY A 43 35.47 -7.68 11.94
C GLY A 43 34.94 -9.08 12.24
N ILE A 44 34.42 -9.35 13.44
CA ILE A 44 33.77 -10.61 13.80
C ILE A 44 32.32 -10.57 13.31
N SER A 45 31.88 -11.56 12.55
CA SER A 45 30.50 -11.64 12.04
C SER A 45 29.53 -12.19 13.10
N TYR A 46 28.38 -11.53 13.23
CA TYR A 46 27.25 -11.92 14.08
C TYR A 46 26.01 -12.30 13.27
N LEU A 47 26.15 -12.43 11.94
CA LEU A 47 25.02 -12.63 11.04
C LEU A 47 24.30 -13.97 11.30
N GLU A 48 25.03 -15.04 11.58
CA GLU A 48 24.42 -16.35 11.87
C GLU A 48 23.69 -16.35 13.21
N THR A 49 24.25 -15.71 14.24
CA THR A 49 23.59 -15.53 15.54
C THR A 49 22.28 -14.78 15.39
N TYR A 50 22.27 -13.67 14.63
CA TYR A 50 21.07 -12.90 14.34
C TYR A 50 19.97 -13.73 13.64
N LYS A 51 20.36 -14.55 12.66
CA LYS A 51 19.43 -15.42 11.93
C LYS A 51 18.81 -16.51 12.83
N ASN A 52 19.57 -17.04 13.78
CA ASN A 52 19.10 -18.08 14.68
C ASN A 52 18.19 -17.55 15.80
N GLU A 53 18.37 -16.31 16.24
CA GLU A 53 17.58 -15.69 17.32
C GLU A 53 16.30 -15.00 16.81
N THR A 54 16.24 -14.62 15.53
CA THR A 54 15.08 -13.93 14.94
C THR A 54 14.10 -14.92 14.29
N VAL A 55 13.22 -15.52 15.10
CA VAL A 55 12.17 -16.48 14.67
C VAL A 55 11.08 -15.85 13.76
N CYS A 56 11.13 -14.53 13.52
CA CYS A 56 10.14 -13.80 12.70
C CYS A 56 10.70 -13.14 11.43
N SER A 57 11.88 -13.54 10.94
CA SER A 57 12.23 -13.24 9.55
C SER A 57 11.68 -14.35 8.67
N ALA A 58 10.67 -14.04 7.86
CA ALA A 58 10.26 -14.94 6.79
C ALA A 58 11.52 -15.27 6.00
N GLN A 59 11.97 -16.53 6.11
CA GLN A 59 13.05 -17.06 5.31
C GLN A 59 12.63 -16.94 3.85
N ILE A 60 13.13 -15.94 3.14
CA ILE A 60 13.45 -16.13 1.72
C ILE A 60 14.89 -16.62 1.71
N GLU A 61 15.11 -17.81 2.28
CA GLU A 61 16.24 -18.61 1.90
C GLU A 61 15.92 -19.15 0.52
N SER A 62 16.67 -18.70 -0.50
CA SER A 62 16.83 -19.46 -1.74
C SER A 62 17.63 -20.73 -1.43
N LYS A 63 17.07 -21.64 -0.64
CA LYS A 63 17.54 -23.02 -0.56
C LYS A 63 17.11 -23.70 -1.85
N GLY A 64 18.05 -24.35 -2.52
CA GLY A 64 17.83 -25.15 -3.72
C GLY A 64 16.96 -26.39 -3.49
N GLY A 65 15.72 -26.18 -3.10
CA GLY A 65 14.58 -27.07 -3.29
C GLY A 65 13.62 -26.35 -4.23
N THR A 66 12.93 -27.11 -5.08
CA THR A 66 11.93 -26.65 -6.06
C THR A 66 11.24 -25.36 -5.63
N VAL A 67 11.48 -24.28 -6.37
CA VAL A 67 10.73 -23.01 -6.26
C VAL A 67 9.25 -23.38 -6.27
N GLU A 68 8.56 -23.28 -5.13
CA GLU A 68 7.10 -23.16 -5.16
C GLU A 68 6.85 -21.96 -6.07
N GLN A 69 6.35 -22.22 -7.28
CA GLN A 69 6.08 -21.16 -8.24
C GLN A 69 5.16 -20.16 -7.55
N ASP A 70 5.63 -18.92 -7.35
CA ASP A 70 4.77 -17.83 -6.89
C ASP A 70 3.49 -17.86 -7.72
N ILE A 71 2.35 -18.10 -7.06
CA ILE A 71 1.04 -18.18 -7.70
C ILE A 71 0.88 -16.89 -8.50
N GLN A 72 0.72 -17.03 -9.82
CA GLN A 72 0.48 -15.88 -10.68
C GLN A 72 -0.95 -15.43 -10.45
N LEU A 73 -1.10 -14.25 -9.84
CA LEU A 73 -2.41 -13.67 -9.59
C LEU A 73 -2.98 -13.09 -10.88
N THR A 74 -4.30 -13.16 -11.00
CA THR A 74 -5.10 -12.47 -12.02
C THR A 74 -6.28 -11.78 -11.33
N PHE A 75 -6.92 -10.83 -12.00
CA PHE A 75 -8.16 -10.24 -11.51
C PHE A 75 -9.19 -11.32 -11.15
N ASP A 76 -9.37 -12.30 -12.03
CA ASP A 76 -10.32 -13.39 -11.84
C ASP A 76 -10.01 -14.20 -10.59
N LEU A 77 -8.76 -14.63 -10.42
CA LEU A 77 -8.35 -15.43 -9.26
C LEU A 77 -8.55 -14.65 -7.95
N VAL A 78 -8.19 -13.37 -7.94
CA VAL A 78 -8.36 -12.51 -6.76
C VAL A 78 -9.84 -12.33 -6.40
N TYR A 79 -10.67 -12.01 -7.40
CA TYR A 79 -12.10 -11.78 -7.20
C TYR A 79 -12.78 -13.06 -6.71
N ASP A 80 -12.52 -14.19 -7.37
CA ASP A 80 -13.17 -15.47 -7.07
C ASP A 80 -12.73 -15.97 -5.69
N TYR A 81 -11.44 -15.88 -5.34
CA TYR A 81 -10.98 -16.27 -4.01
C TYR A 81 -11.60 -15.41 -2.91
N ALA A 82 -11.61 -14.08 -3.06
CA ALA A 82 -12.18 -13.20 -2.04
C ALA A 82 -13.68 -13.42 -1.82
N THR A 83 -14.42 -13.77 -2.88
CA THR A 83 -15.87 -13.93 -2.83
C THR A 83 -16.34 -15.33 -2.50
N THR A 84 -15.54 -16.38 -2.74
CA THR A 84 -15.97 -17.78 -2.60
C THR A 84 -15.22 -18.58 -1.54
N ALA A 85 -14.02 -18.15 -1.12
CA ALA A 85 -13.26 -18.89 -0.10
C ALA A 85 -14.04 -18.99 1.22
N PRO A 86 -13.84 -20.09 1.99
CA PRO A 86 -14.37 -20.23 3.34
C PRO A 86 -14.03 -19.01 4.18
N LEU A 87 -15.04 -18.43 4.84
CA LEU A 87 -14.90 -17.15 5.53
C LEU A 87 -13.85 -17.22 6.66
N GLU A 88 -13.70 -18.37 7.29
CA GLU A 88 -12.76 -18.65 8.37
C GLU A 88 -11.30 -18.44 7.96
N LEU A 89 -10.98 -18.60 6.66
CA LEU A 89 -9.64 -18.34 6.13
C LEU A 89 -9.38 -16.85 5.92
N LEU A 90 -10.43 -16.01 5.93
CA LEU A 90 -10.35 -14.60 5.60
C LEU A 90 -10.46 -13.69 6.84
N THR A 91 -11.00 -14.18 7.95
CA THR A 91 -11.34 -13.39 9.16
C THR A 91 -10.20 -12.51 9.68
N PHE A 92 -8.94 -12.95 9.56
CA PHE A 92 -7.76 -12.19 9.98
C PHE A 92 -7.67 -10.80 9.32
N ILE A 93 -8.22 -10.64 8.11
CA ILE A 93 -8.16 -9.34 7.40
C ILE A 93 -9.06 -8.30 8.06
N TYR A 94 -10.14 -8.74 8.70
CA TYR A 94 -11.01 -7.87 9.47
C TYR A 94 -10.31 -7.35 10.72
N GLU A 95 -9.60 -8.23 11.43
CA GLU A 95 -8.76 -7.83 12.58
C GLU A 95 -7.68 -6.83 12.16
N ALA A 96 -7.07 -7.04 10.98
CA ALA A 96 -6.10 -6.10 10.44
C ALA A 96 -6.68 -4.70 10.18
N ALA A 97 -7.92 -4.65 9.66
CA ALA A 97 -8.64 -3.40 9.45
C ALA A 97 -8.99 -2.70 10.78
N GLN A 98 -9.41 -3.46 11.80
CA GLN A 98 -9.70 -2.94 13.14
C GLN A 98 -8.45 -2.34 13.79
N GLN A 99 -7.29 -3.00 13.68
CA GLN A 99 -6.04 -2.44 14.17
C GLN A 99 -5.70 -1.10 13.50
N ASN A 100 -5.81 -1.02 12.17
CA ASN A 100 -5.61 0.24 11.46
C ASN A 100 -6.61 1.32 11.90
N LYS A 101 -7.85 0.94 12.24
CA LYS A 101 -8.88 1.87 12.70
C LYS A 101 -8.52 2.44 14.07
N THR A 102 -8.01 1.61 14.99
CA THR A 102 -7.48 2.06 16.28
C THR A 102 -6.38 3.12 16.10
N VAL A 103 -5.47 2.93 15.13
CA VAL A 103 -4.43 3.92 14.83
C VAL A 103 -5.04 5.23 14.33
N SER A 104 -6.05 5.16 13.46
CA SER A 104 -6.76 6.36 13.02
C SER A 104 -7.43 7.11 14.18
N GLU A 105 -8.17 6.42 15.04
CA GLU A 105 -8.88 7.04 16.17
C GLU A 105 -7.90 7.69 17.16
N TYR A 106 -6.76 7.03 17.39
CA TYR A 106 -5.66 7.59 18.15
C TYR A 106 -5.11 8.87 17.53
N SER A 107 -5.05 8.93 16.20
CA SER A 107 -4.65 10.12 15.45
C SER A 107 -5.66 11.27 15.57
N LEU A 108 -6.94 10.98 15.35
CA LEU A 108 -8.03 11.96 15.33
C LEU A 108 -8.20 12.64 16.70
N SER A 109 -7.97 11.91 17.79
CA SER A 109 -7.98 12.47 19.16
C SER A 109 -6.76 13.35 19.49
N ARG A 110 -5.70 13.33 18.67
CA ARG A 110 -4.42 14.04 18.88
C ARG A 110 -4.06 14.88 17.66
N LYS A 111 -2.82 15.39 17.60
CA LYS A 111 -2.30 16.10 16.43
C LYS A 111 -1.07 15.34 15.94
N TYR A 112 -1.20 14.73 14.77
CA TYR A 112 -0.11 14.04 14.07
C TYR A 112 -0.02 14.51 12.63
N GLY A 113 1.20 14.51 12.09
CA GLY A 113 1.47 14.74 10.68
C GLY A 113 0.88 16.07 10.20
N HIS A 114 0.20 16.05 9.05
CA HIS A 114 -0.47 17.24 8.51
C HIS A 114 -1.88 17.42 9.09
N GLY A 115 -2.39 16.44 9.84
CA GLY A 115 -3.70 16.48 10.48
C GLY A 115 -4.85 16.52 9.46
N VAL A 116 -4.70 15.85 8.32
CA VAL A 116 -5.72 15.81 7.25
C VAL A 116 -7.00 15.17 7.75
N GLY A 117 -6.89 14.04 8.47
CA GLY A 117 -8.07 13.39 9.07
C GLY A 117 -8.75 14.31 10.09
N LYS A 118 -7.96 15.04 10.88
CA LYS A 118 -8.48 15.98 11.86
C LYS A 118 -9.13 17.21 11.22
N LEU A 119 -8.58 17.69 10.10
CA LEU A 119 -9.19 18.75 9.29
C LEU A 119 -10.57 18.32 8.80
N LEU A 120 -10.69 17.10 8.28
CA LEU A 120 -11.97 16.54 7.81
C LEU A 120 -13.00 16.40 8.94
N GLN A 121 -12.55 16.08 10.17
CA GLN A 121 -13.41 16.04 11.36
C GLN A 121 -13.82 17.44 11.88
N SER A 122 -13.04 18.48 11.57
CA SER A 122 -13.23 19.83 12.09
C SER A 122 -14.54 20.49 11.58
N PRO A 123 -15.04 21.57 12.23
CA PRO A 123 -16.21 22.29 11.73
C PRO A 123 -16.07 22.78 10.28
N GLN A 124 -14.86 23.17 9.86
CA GLN A 124 -14.60 23.57 8.47
C GLN A 124 -14.67 22.37 7.53
N GLY A 125 -14.07 21.24 7.90
CA GLY A 125 -14.14 20.01 7.12
C GLY A 125 -15.57 19.54 6.94
N GLN A 126 -16.35 19.50 8.03
CA GLN A 126 -17.76 19.15 7.98
C GLN A 126 -18.58 20.14 7.14
N TYR A 127 -18.26 21.43 7.16
CA TYR A 127 -18.96 22.43 6.35
C TYR A 127 -18.72 22.26 4.84
N PHE A 128 -17.48 22.03 4.41
CA PHE A 128 -17.15 21.95 2.99
C PHE A 128 -17.26 20.54 2.38
N ILE A 129 -16.99 19.50 3.17
CA ILE A 129 -16.94 18.10 2.69
C ILE A 129 -18.16 17.30 3.17
N GLY A 130 -18.80 17.73 4.26
CA GLY A 130 -19.96 17.04 4.83
C GLY A 130 -19.59 15.85 5.72
N ASN A 131 -20.62 15.07 6.07
CA ASN A 131 -20.52 13.84 6.85
C ASN A 131 -21.16 12.69 6.06
N SER A 132 -20.48 12.23 5.01
CA SER A 132 -20.89 11.13 4.14
C SER A 132 -20.01 9.89 4.33
N PRO A 133 -20.38 8.71 3.79
CA PRO A 133 -19.49 7.54 3.76
C PRO A 133 -18.12 7.88 3.18
N MET A 134 -18.08 8.63 2.07
CA MET A 134 -16.84 9.11 1.46
C MET A 134 -16.03 9.99 2.44
N ALA A 135 -16.67 10.93 3.15
CA ALA A 135 -15.98 11.78 4.12
C ALA A 135 -15.35 10.95 5.25
N LYS A 136 -16.03 9.91 5.74
CA LYS A 136 -15.50 8.97 6.75
C LYS A 136 -14.31 8.18 6.21
N MET A 137 -14.40 7.66 4.98
CA MET A 137 -13.29 6.95 4.33
C MET A 137 -12.04 7.82 4.26
N LEU A 138 -12.18 9.08 3.85
CA LEU A 138 -11.09 10.05 3.78
C LEU A 138 -10.53 10.36 5.17
N MET A 139 -11.40 10.62 6.14
CA MET A 139 -11.04 10.98 7.52
C MET A 139 -10.23 9.86 8.19
N TYR A 140 -10.73 8.63 8.19
CA TYR A 140 -10.06 7.52 8.87
C TYR A 140 -8.75 7.13 8.17
N THR A 141 -8.76 7.08 6.84
CA THR A 141 -7.57 6.69 6.07
C THR A 141 -6.43 7.70 6.23
N SER A 142 -6.74 8.99 6.11
CA SER A 142 -5.74 10.05 6.27
C SER A 142 -5.27 10.20 7.72
N GLY A 143 -6.16 10.02 8.70
CA GLY A 143 -5.83 10.02 10.13
C GLY A 143 -4.81 8.94 10.48
N ALA A 144 -5.04 7.70 10.06
CA ALA A 144 -4.06 6.61 10.28
C ALA A 144 -2.72 6.87 9.57
N CYS A 145 -2.75 7.41 8.34
CA CYS A 145 -1.54 7.80 7.64
C CYS A 145 -0.76 8.90 8.39
N ASP A 146 -1.45 9.92 8.89
CA ASP A 146 -0.83 10.99 9.69
C ASP A 146 -0.13 10.42 10.94
N ALA A 147 -0.81 9.57 11.72
CA ALA A 147 -0.23 8.97 12.91
C ALA A 147 0.99 8.10 12.58
N ARG A 148 0.89 7.23 11.57
CA ARG A 148 2.01 6.38 11.17
C ARG A 148 3.21 7.19 10.71
N MET A 149 2.98 8.18 9.84
CA MET A 149 4.05 8.94 9.21
C MET A 149 4.74 9.93 10.15
N ASP A 150 4.09 10.27 11.26
CA ASP A 150 4.61 11.14 12.30
C ASP A 150 5.13 10.35 13.53
N GLY A 151 5.23 9.01 13.43
CA GLY A 151 5.85 8.16 14.44
C GLY A 151 5.00 7.92 15.69
N ALA A 152 3.67 7.89 15.56
CA ALA A 152 2.81 7.48 16.66
C ALA A 152 3.20 6.08 17.20
N PRO A 153 3.10 5.84 18.51
CA PRO A 153 3.58 4.61 19.15
C PRO A 153 2.61 3.44 19.00
N LEU A 154 1.97 3.31 17.82
CA LEU A 154 1.02 2.25 17.50
C LEU A 154 1.43 1.54 16.22
N MET A 155 1.19 0.23 16.18
CA MET A 155 1.50 -0.60 15.03
C MET A 155 0.36 -0.52 14.00
N VAL A 156 0.72 -0.38 12.74
CA VAL A 156 -0.20 -0.48 11.60
C VAL A 156 -0.04 -1.82 10.91
N MET A 157 -1.13 -2.35 10.38
CA MET A 157 -1.11 -3.53 9.54
C MET A 157 -0.75 -3.13 8.12
N SER A 158 0.34 -3.72 7.63
CA SER A 158 0.84 -3.47 6.29
C SER A 158 0.19 -4.37 5.25
N ASN A 159 0.16 -3.88 4.01
CA ASN A 159 -0.07 -4.73 2.84
C ASN A 159 1.13 -4.60 1.91
N SER A 160 1.63 -5.74 1.41
CA SER A 160 2.78 -5.82 0.50
C SER A 160 4.00 -5.02 1.00
N GLY A 161 4.32 -5.15 2.29
CA GLY A 161 5.44 -4.48 2.96
C GLY A 161 5.24 -2.99 3.28
N SER A 162 4.06 -2.41 3.02
CA SER A 162 3.79 -0.99 3.29
C SER A 162 2.58 -0.76 4.19
N GLY A 163 2.80 -0.09 5.33
CA GLY A 163 1.74 0.28 6.27
C GLY A 163 0.66 1.19 5.66
N ASN A 164 1.03 2.21 4.89
CA ASN A 164 0.04 3.11 4.27
C ASN A 164 -0.75 2.41 3.16
N GLN A 165 -0.16 1.38 2.53
CA GLN A 165 -0.91 0.55 1.58
C GLN A 165 -1.91 -0.32 2.32
N GLY A 166 -1.52 -0.90 3.46
CA GLY A 166 -2.45 -1.60 4.34
C GLY A 166 -3.59 -0.70 4.82
N ILE A 167 -3.27 0.49 5.36
CA ILE A 167 -4.26 1.49 5.77
C ILE A 167 -5.22 1.82 4.61
N THR A 168 -4.70 2.09 3.41
CA THR A 168 -5.50 2.51 2.25
C THR A 168 -6.30 1.35 1.65
N ALA A 169 -5.83 0.11 1.79
CA ALA A 169 -6.58 -1.08 1.37
C ALA A 169 -7.70 -1.44 2.37
N THR A 170 -7.52 -1.15 3.67
CA THR A 170 -8.47 -1.59 4.71
C THR A 170 -9.44 -0.52 5.17
N LEU A 171 -8.97 0.69 5.48
CA LEU A 171 -9.79 1.69 6.17
C LEU A 171 -10.92 2.28 5.34
N PRO A 172 -10.76 2.54 4.02
CA PRO A 172 -11.89 2.97 3.21
C PRO A 172 -13.01 1.93 3.22
N ILE A 173 -12.66 0.66 3.05
CA ILE A 173 -13.62 -0.45 3.03
C ILE A 173 -14.33 -0.61 4.37
N LEU A 174 -13.58 -0.67 5.46
CA LEU A 174 -14.17 -0.78 6.81
C LEU A 174 -15.05 0.43 7.14
N SER A 175 -14.59 1.65 6.85
CA SER A 175 -15.34 2.88 7.16
C SER A 175 -16.61 3.00 6.32
N PHE A 176 -16.56 2.60 5.05
CA PHE A 176 -17.73 2.56 4.17
C PHE A 176 -18.72 1.51 4.64
N ALA A 177 -18.26 0.30 4.91
CA ALA A 177 -19.09 -0.79 5.43
C ALA A 177 -19.82 -0.41 6.72
N GLU A 178 -19.12 0.20 7.67
CA GLU A 178 -19.74 0.68 8.92
C GLU A 178 -20.74 1.83 8.68
N ALA A 179 -20.46 2.73 7.73
CA ALA A 179 -21.35 3.83 7.39
C ALA A 179 -22.66 3.36 6.73
N GLU A 180 -22.57 2.32 5.90
CA GLU A 180 -23.68 1.76 5.13
C GLU A 180 -24.33 0.53 5.78
N GLY A 181 -23.90 0.15 6.99
CA GLY A 181 -24.47 -0.97 7.75
C GLY A 181 -24.24 -2.35 7.11
N LYS A 182 -23.11 -2.54 6.43
CA LYS A 182 -22.74 -3.82 5.79
C LYS A 182 -22.39 -4.89 6.82
N GLY A 183 -22.69 -6.15 6.49
CA GLY A 183 -22.43 -7.28 7.37
C GLY A 183 -20.95 -7.61 7.52
N LEU A 184 -20.62 -8.39 8.55
CA LEU A 184 -19.24 -8.84 8.81
C LEU A 184 -18.66 -9.64 7.64
N GLU A 185 -19.44 -10.55 7.07
CA GLU A 185 -19.01 -11.37 5.93
C GLU A 185 -18.72 -10.52 4.69
N GLU A 186 -19.67 -9.67 4.27
CA GLU A 186 -19.51 -8.77 3.13
C GLU A 186 -18.27 -7.88 3.32
N THR A 187 -18.10 -7.32 4.51
CA THR A 187 -16.94 -6.48 4.85
C THR A 187 -15.63 -7.26 4.76
N THR A 188 -15.59 -8.47 5.30
CA THR A 188 -14.38 -9.33 5.30
C THR A 188 -13.98 -9.70 3.87
N ARG A 189 -14.94 -10.06 3.02
CA ARG A 189 -14.71 -10.38 1.61
C ARG A 189 -14.21 -9.17 0.83
N ALA A 190 -14.80 -7.99 1.05
CA ALA A 190 -14.34 -6.74 0.44
C ALA A 190 -12.91 -6.37 0.87
N LEU A 191 -12.59 -6.51 2.16
CA LEU A 191 -11.25 -6.26 2.69
C LEU A 191 -10.22 -7.21 2.07
N MET A 192 -10.58 -8.49 1.91
CA MET A 192 -9.74 -9.49 1.26
C MET A 192 -9.51 -9.14 -0.21
N MET A 193 -10.56 -8.81 -0.96
CA MET A 193 -10.49 -8.41 -2.36
C MET A 193 -9.55 -7.21 -2.55
N SER A 194 -9.76 -6.15 -1.76
CA SER A 194 -8.92 -4.95 -1.78
C SER A 194 -7.46 -5.31 -1.52
N SER A 195 -7.21 -6.14 -0.51
CA SER A 195 -5.85 -6.48 -0.09
C SER A 195 -5.13 -7.35 -1.11
N LEU A 196 -5.78 -8.37 -1.66
CA LEU A 196 -5.22 -9.25 -2.68
C LEU A 196 -5.02 -8.54 -4.02
N MET A 197 -5.88 -7.59 -4.38
CA MET A 197 -5.69 -6.78 -5.59
C MET A 197 -4.39 -5.95 -5.52
N VAL A 198 -4.08 -5.41 -4.33
CA VAL A 198 -2.79 -4.73 -4.09
C VAL A 198 -1.62 -5.70 -4.24
N VAL A 199 -1.73 -6.91 -3.70
CA VAL A 199 -0.70 -7.96 -3.85
C VAL A 199 -0.48 -8.30 -5.31
N TYR A 200 -1.57 -8.48 -6.07
CA TYR A 200 -1.53 -8.75 -7.50
C TYR A 200 -0.79 -7.66 -8.28
N ILE A 201 -1.21 -6.39 -8.14
CA ILE A 201 -0.55 -5.28 -8.83
C ILE A 201 0.92 -5.16 -8.40
N LYS A 202 1.23 -5.44 -7.14
CA LYS A 202 2.61 -5.44 -6.62
C LYS A 202 3.48 -6.56 -7.17
N GLN A 203 2.92 -7.73 -7.45
CA GLN A 203 3.63 -8.83 -8.11
C GLN A 203 4.20 -8.39 -9.47
N LEU A 204 3.47 -7.54 -10.20
CA LEU A 204 3.86 -7.03 -11.51
C LEU A 204 4.79 -5.80 -11.44
N LEU A 205 4.53 -4.87 -10.50
CA LEU A 205 5.36 -3.67 -10.30
C LEU A 205 6.76 -4.01 -9.76
N GLY A 206 6.90 -5.12 -9.03
CA GLY A 206 8.12 -5.46 -8.32
C GLY A 206 8.31 -4.66 -7.03
N ARG A 207 9.49 -4.83 -6.43
CA ARG A 207 9.76 -4.38 -5.04
C ARG A 207 9.87 -2.86 -4.90
N LEU A 208 10.45 -2.18 -5.90
CA LEU A 208 10.75 -0.75 -5.87
C LEU A 208 10.30 -0.07 -7.16
N SER A 209 9.45 0.94 -6.98
CA SER A 209 8.91 1.80 -8.02
C SER A 209 8.58 3.16 -7.39
N CYS A 210 8.75 4.24 -8.13
CA CYS A 210 8.29 5.56 -7.72
C CYS A 210 6.82 5.84 -8.11
N LEU A 211 6.05 4.82 -8.52
CA LEU A 211 4.59 4.88 -8.52
C LEU A 211 4.08 4.85 -7.08
N CYS A 212 3.21 5.81 -6.72
CA CYS A 212 2.69 5.91 -5.36
C CYS A 212 1.90 4.66 -4.95
N GLY A 213 2.23 4.08 -3.80
CA GLY A 213 1.48 2.95 -3.24
C GLY A 213 0.00 3.25 -3.00
N MET A 214 -0.38 4.53 -2.83
CA MET A 214 -1.78 4.93 -2.67
C MET A 214 -2.58 4.73 -3.97
N VAL A 215 -1.93 4.77 -5.13
CA VAL A 215 -2.55 4.43 -6.43
C VAL A 215 -2.92 2.95 -6.44
N VAL A 216 -1.94 2.10 -6.12
CA VAL A 216 -2.11 0.64 -6.09
C VAL A 216 -3.20 0.24 -5.10
N SER A 217 -3.16 0.79 -3.88
CA SER A 217 -4.19 0.53 -2.86
C SER A 217 -5.55 1.11 -3.21
N GLY A 218 -5.59 2.28 -3.86
CA GLY A 218 -6.82 2.87 -4.37
C GLY A 218 -7.50 1.99 -5.42
N ILE A 219 -6.75 1.35 -6.32
CA ILE A 219 -7.29 0.44 -7.33
C ILE A 219 -7.99 -0.75 -6.66
N GLY A 220 -7.32 -1.42 -5.70
CA GLY A 220 -7.91 -2.52 -4.93
C GLY A 220 -9.15 -2.09 -4.14
N THR A 221 -9.07 -0.93 -3.47
CA THR A 221 -10.19 -0.34 -2.75
C THR A 221 -11.37 -0.04 -3.68
N SER A 222 -11.14 0.44 -4.90
CA SER A 222 -12.21 0.76 -5.84
C SER A 222 -12.99 -0.49 -6.28
N ALA A 223 -12.29 -1.58 -6.61
CA ALA A 223 -12.92 -2.86 -6.93
C ALA A 223 -13.75 -3.41 -5.75
N ALA A 224 -13.21 -3.35 -4.54
CA ALA A 224 -13.91 -3.81 -3.34
C ALA A 224 -15.10 -2.91 -2.95
N LEU A 225 -15.06 -1.61 -3.27
CA LEU A 225 -16.22 -0.72 -3.09
C LEU A 225 -17.37 -1.10 -4.02
N VAL A 226 -17.10 -1.47 -5.28
CA VAL A 226 -18.14 -1.98 -6.19
C VAL A 226 -18.82 -3.21 -5.59
N TYR A 227 -18.05 -4.15 -5.03
CA TYR A 227 -18.62 -5.30 -4.33
C TYR A 227 -19.52 -4.90 -3.16
N LEU A 228 -19.09 -3.96 -2.30
CA LEU A 228 -19.94 -3.46 -1.21
C LEU A 228 -21.16 -2.67 -1.70
N LEU A 229 -21.10 -2.05 -2.86
CA LEU A 229 -22.23 -1.38 -3.51
C LEU A 229 -23.22 -2.36 -4.15
N GLY A 230 -22.93 -3.67 -4.14
CA GLY A 230 -23.77 -4.71 -4.74
C GLY A 230 -23.54 -4.90 -6.24
N GLY A 231 -22.45 -4.35 -6.77
CA GLY A 231 -22.06 -4.50 -8.16
C GLY A 231 -21.49 -5.88 -8.48
N ASN A 232 -21.42 -6.19 -9.77
CA ASN A 232 -20.93 -7.47 -10.26
C ASN A 232 -19.40 -7.46 -10.53
N LYS A 233 -18.87 -8.62 -10.96
CA LYS A 233 -17.45 -8.80 -11.29
C LYS A 233 -16.99 -7.91 -12.45
N GLU A 234 -17.82 -7.73 -13.47
CA GLU A 234 -17.52 -6.87 -14.62
C GLU A 234 -17.42 -5.40 -14.18
N GLN A 235 -18.34 -4.91 -13.38
CA GLN A 235 -18.28 -3.57 -12.80
C GLN A 235 -17.04 -3.39 -11.89
N SER A 236 -16.62 -4.43 -11.18
CA SER A 236 -15.38 -4.38 -10.39
C SER A 236 -14.15 -4.21 -11.30
N SER A 237 -14.17 -4.80 -12.50
CA SER A 237 -13.14 -4.59 -13.52
C SER A 237 -13.16 -3.16 -14.09
N TYR A 238 -14.34 -2.56 -14.24
CA TYR A 238 -14.51 -1.19 -14.72
C TYR A 238 -13.93 -0.18 -13.73
N ALA A 239 -14.15 -0.40 -12.43
CA ALA A 239 -13.58 0.42 -11.36
C ALA A 239 -12.05 0.41 -11.38
N ILE A 240 -11.44 -0.74 -11.66
CA ILE A 240 -9.98 -0.87 -11.85
C ILE A 240 -9.53 -0.07 -13.06
N GLN A 241 -10.18 -0.24 -14.21
CA GLN A 241 -9.87 0.50 -15.44
C GLN A 241 -9.97 2.01 -15.24
N ASN A 242 -11.02 2.48 -14.56
CA ASN A 242 -11.21 3.87 -14.18
C ASN A 242 -10.06 4.40 -13.31
N MET A 243 -9.63 3.63 -12.31
CA MET A 243 -8.50 4.03 -11.46
C MET A 243 -7.18 4.06 -12.24
N VAL A 244 -6.93 3.12 -13.14
CA VAL A 244 -5.76 3.12 -14.04
C VAL A 244 -5.75 4.37 -14.91
N GLY A 245 -6.88 4.74 -15.51
CA GLY A 245 -7.01 5.98 -16.30
C GLY A 245 -6.86 7.27 -15.48
N ASN A 246 -7.24 7.25 -14.20
CA ASN A 246 -7.33 8.44 -13.36
C ASN A 246 -6.02 8.81 -12.63
N VAL A 247 -5.39 7.86 -11.93
CA VAL A 247 -4.37 8.19 -10.90
C VAL A 247 -2.95 7.70 -11.17
N THR A 248 -2.68 7.08 -12.31
CA THR A 248 -1.35 6.50 -12.65
C THR A 248 -0.16 7.46 -12.47
N GLY A 249 -0.35 8.77 -12.66
CA GLY A 249 0.73 9.76 -12.57
C GLY A 249 1.19 10.12 -11.15
N MET A 250 0.55 9.61 -10.10
CA MET A 250 0.92 10.00 -8.73
C MET A 250 2.26 9.36 -8.32
N ILE A 251 3.28 10.21 -8.12
CA ILE A 251 4.64 9.76 -7.77
C ILE A 251 4.81 9.46 -6.27
N CYS A 252 5.79 8.63 -5.94
CA CYS A 252 6.28 8.33 -4.60
C CYS A 252 7.70 8.86 -4.43
N ASP A 253 7.87 9.80 -3.52
CA ASP A 253 9.13 10.46 -3.19
C ASP A 253 9.53 10.17 -1.73
N GLY A 254 9.22 8.96 -1.25
CA GLY A 254 9.56 8.49 0.09
C GLY A 254 8.45 8.65 1.15
N ALA A 255 8.67 8.00 2.29
CA ALA A 255 7.75 7.97 3.41
C ALA A 255 7.83 9.29 4.22
N LYS A 256 6.71 10.04 4.32
CA LYS A 256 6.63 11.33 5.02
C LYS A 256 5.18 11.71 5.37
N PRO A 257 4.94 12.69 6.26
CA PRO A 257 3.60 13.12 6.65
C PRO A 257 2.66 13.47 5.49
N SER A 258 3.16 14.00 4.38
CA SER A 258 2.33 14.31 3.20
C SER A 258 1.73 13.08 2.49
N CYS A 259 2.07 11.85 2.89
CA CYS A 259 1.37 10.65 2.45
C CYS A 259 -0.12 10.68 2.81
N SER A 260 -0.54 11.36 3.89
CA SER A 260 -1.96 11.48 4.25
C SER A 260 -2.77 12.22 3.17
N LEU A 261 -2.19 13.24 2.53
CA LEU A 261 -2.80 13.94 1.38
C LEU A 261 -2.96 13.01 0.17
N LYS A 262 -1.90 12.26 -0.18
CA LYS A 262 -1.94 11.30 -1.30
C LYS A 262 -2.94 10.17 -1.04
N ALA A 263 -3.06 9.72 0.21
CA ALA A 263 -4.04 8.72 0.61
C ALA A 263 -5.47 9.26 0.43
N SER A 264 -5.75 10.50 0.87
CA SER A 264 -7.05 11.14 0.61
C SER A 264 -7.37 11.22 -0.88
N THR A 265 -6.44 11.64 -1.73
CA THR A 265 -6.65 11.69 -3.18
C THR A 265 -6.92 10.30 -3.78
N GLY A 266 -6.14 9.29 -3.40
CA GLY A 266 -6.34 7.92 -3.88
C GLY A 266 -7.70 7.35 -3.48
N VAL A 267 -8.12 7.57 -2.23
CA VAL A 267 -9.42 7.12 -1.71
C VAL A 267 -10.59 7.87 -2.32
N SER A 268 -10.48 9.18 -2.54
CA SER A 268 -11.55 9.94 -3.22
C SER A 268 -11.73 9.46 -4.65
N SER A 269 -10.62 9.24 -5.37
CA SER A 269 -10.66 8.71 -6.73
C SER A 269 -11.22 7.29 -6.77
N ALA A 270 -10.92 6.45 -5.78
CA ALA A 270 -11.44 5.08 -5.69
C ALA A 270 -12.96 5.06 -5.55
N MET A 271 -13.54 5.94 -4.72
CA MET A 271 -14.98 6.05 -4.57
C MET A 271 -15.66 6.54 -5.86
N ILE A 272 -15.12 7.59 -6.49
CA ILE A 272 -15.67 8.13 -7.75
C ILE A 272 -15.62 7.07 -8.86
N SER A 273 -14.49 6.36 -8.97
CA SER A 273 -14.30 5.31 -9.99
C SER A 273 -15.22 4.11 -9.78
N ALA A 274 -15.51 3.76 -8.52
CA ALA A 274 -16.48 2.72 -8.18
C ALA A 274 -17.91 3.15 -8.51
N LEU A 275 -18.29 4.41 -8.21
CA LEU A 275 -19.61 4.93 -8.56
C LEU A 275 -19.85 4.98 -10.07
N LEU A 276 -18.85 5.41 -10.86
CA LEU A 276 -18.93 5.35 -12.33
C LEU A 276 -19.13 3.91 -12.82
N ALA A 277 -18.38 2.97 -12.26
CA ALA A 277 -18.50 1.57 -12.62
C ALA A 277 -19.87 0.97 -12.28
N MET A 278 -20.53 1.43 -11.21
CA MET A 278 -21.91 1.02 -10.88
C MET A 278 -22.93 1.48 -11.93
N GLU A 279 -22.62 2.54 -12.68
CA GLU A 279 -23.41 3.04 -13.82
C GLU A 279 -22.96 2.41 -15.16
N ASP A 280 -22.17 1.33 -15.11
CA ASP A 280 -21.57 0.66 -16.26
C ASP A 280 -20.64 1.56 -17.12
N GLU A 281 -20.15 2.65 -16.52
CA GLU A 281 -19.23 3.59 -17.16
C GLU A 281 -17.77 3.25 -16.85
N ARG A 282 -16.94 3.24 -17.90
CA ARG A 282 -15.51 3.00 -17.79
C ARG A 282 -14.66 3.79 -18.76
N CYS A 283 -13.41 4.06 -18.38
CA CYS A 283 -12.36 4.37 -19.35
C CYS A 283 -12.26 3.23 -20.38
N SER A 284 -12.41 3.60 -21.64
CA SER A 284 -12.35 2.68 -22.77
C SER A 284 -10.91 2.37 -23.19
N SER A 285 -10.72 1.35 -24.02
CA SER A 285 -9.40 1.02 -24.60
C SER A 285 -8.86 2.07 -25.58
N LEU A 286 -9.66 3.09 -25.93
CA LEU A 286 -9.22 4.23 -26.72
C LEU A 286 -8.54 5.29 -25.85
N GLU A 287 -8.60 5.16 -24.52
CA GLU A 287 -8.12 6.15 -23.56
C GLU A 287 -6.78 5.74 -22.94
N GLY A 288 -5.70 6.18 -23.60
CA GLY A 288 -4.35 6.13 -23.05
C GLY A 288 -3.86 4.72 -22.81
N ILE A 289 -3.69 4.35 -21.53
CA ILE A 289 -3.05 3.10 -21.10
C ILE A 289 -4.04 2.01 -20.68
N VAL A 290 -5.33 2.33 -20.69
CA VAL A 290 -6.40 1.39 -20.37
C VAL A 290 -6.63 0.45 -21.56
N ALA A 291 -6.86 -0.83 -21.28
CA ALA A 291 -7.13 -1.86 -22.27
C ALA A 291 -8.53 -2.45 -22.06
N ASN A 292 -9.07 -3.19 -23.04
CA ASN A 292 -10.37 -3.85 -22.90
C ASN A 292 -10.35 -4.91 -21.79
N ASP A 293 -9.24 -5.62 -21.69
CA ASP A 293 -8.97 -6.56 -20.62
C ASP A 293 -8.38 -5.83 -19.40
N VAL A 294 -8.89 -6.18 -18.22
CA VAL A 294 -8.50 -5.53 -16.96
C VAL A 294 -7.08 -5.94 -16.55
N ASP A 295 -6.70 -7.19 -16.77
CA ASP A 295 -5.35 -7.68 -16.46
C ASP A 295 -4.31 -7.00 -17.38
N GLN A 296 -4.63 -6.78 -18.65
CA GLN A 296 -3.80 -5.98 -19.54
C GLN A 296 -3.69 -4.51 -19.09
N SER A 297 -4.77 -3.92 -18.55
CA SER A 297 -4.73 -2.55 -18.01
C SER A 297 -3.81 -2.45 -16.79
N ILE A 298 -3.89 -3.44 -15.88
CA ILE A 298 -2.99 -3.57 -14.73
C ILE A 298 -1.54 -3.78 -15.18
N SER A 299 -1.32 -4.62 -16.20
CA SER A 299 0.00 -4.87 -16.78
C SER A 299 0.60 -3.59 -17.38
N ASN A 300 -0.18 -2.78 -18.10
CA ASN A 300 0.24 -1.49 -18.64
C ASN A 300 0.63 -0.51 -17.53
N LEU A 301 -0.18 -0.42 -16.47
CA LEU A 301 0.15 0.36 -15.26
C LEU A 301 1.48 -0.11 -14.67
N ALA A 302 1.66 -1.42 -14.52
CA ALA A 302 2.85 -2.01 -13.92
C ALA A 302 4.11 -1.75 -14.77
N LEU A 303 4.01 -1.86 -16.10
CA LEU A 303 5.08 -1.54 -17.04
C LEU A 303 5.54 -0.09 -16.87
N ILE A 304 4.61 0.86 -16.80
CA ILE A 304 4.94 2.27 -16.60
C ILE A 304 5.59 2.48 -15.24
N GLY A 305 4.99 1.95 -14.17
CA GLY A 305 5.50 2.13 -12.81
C GLY A 305 6.88 1.49 -12.60
N ARG A 306 7.15 0.33 -13.18
CA ARG A 306 8.41 -0.41 -13.01
C ARG A 306 9.50 0.07 -13.95
N ASP A 307 9.18 0.15 -15.24
CA ASP A 307 10.17 0.37 -16.31
C ASP A 307 10.17 1.84 -16.74
N GLY A 308 8.99 2.40 -17.02
CA GLY A 308 8.85 3.79 -17.50
C GLY A 308 9.28 4.84 -16.47
N MET A 309 9.01 4.59 -15.19
CA MET A 309 9.32 5.51 -14.09
C MET A 309 10.72 5.29 -13.48
N ALA A 310 11.55 4.40 -14.03
CA ALA A 310 12.90 4.16 -13.53
C ALA A 310 13.78 5.43 -13.59
N GLU A 311 13.73 6.16 -14.71
CA GLU A 311 14.44 7.45 -14.84
C GLU A 311 13.79 8.52 -13.96
N THR A 312 12.45 8.53 -13.84
CA THR A 312 11.72 9.44 -12.94
C THR A 312 12.18 9.28 -11.49
N ASP A 313 12.43 8.05 -11.04
CA ASP A 313 12.95 7.77 -9.69
C ASP A 313 14.32 8.43 -9.47
N LEU A 314 15.23 8.34 -10.45
CA LEU A 314 16.54 9.02 -10.39
C LEU A 314 16.40 10.55 -10.33
N ARG A 315 15.43 11.12 -11.06
CA ARG A 315 15.16 12.57 -11.02
C ARG A 315 14.58 13.00 -9.68
N ILE A 316 13.68 12.22 -9.11
CA ILE A 316 13.14 12.44 -7.77
C ILE A 316 14.29 12.45 -6.75
N LEU A 317 15.16 11.44 -6.79
CA LEU A 317 16.33 11.36 -5.91
C LEU A 317 17.24 12.58 -6.06
N ASN A 318 17.57 12.97 -7.29
CA ASN A 318 18.39 14.16 -7.55
C ASN A 318 17.78 15.43 -6.92
N VAL A 319 16.46 15.62 -7.09
CA VAL A 319 15.74 16.75 -6.47
C VAL A 319 15.75 16.65 -4.95
N MET A 320 15.67 15.45 -4.37
CA MET A 320 15.69 15.25 -2.92
C MET A 320 17.07 15.50 -2.31
N THR A 321 18.15 15.14 -3.00
CA THR A 321 19.53 15.23 -2.49
C THR A 321 20.19 16.59 -2.74
N ASN A 322 19.61 17.42 -3.62
CA ASN A 322 20.13 18.75 -3.97
C ASN A 322 19.23 19.91 -3.48
N LYS A 323 18.45 19.67 -2.41
CA LYS A 323 17.64 20.69 -1.73
C LYS A 323 18.39 21.39 -0.61
#